data_AF-A0A951PB23-F1
#
_entry.id   AF-A0A951PB23-F1
#
_cell.length_a   1.000
_cell.length_b   1.000
_cell.length_c   1.000
_cell.angle_alpha   90.00
_cell.angle_beta   90.00
_cell.angle_gamma   90.00
#
_symmetry.space_group_name_H-M   'P 1'
#
loop_
_entity.id
_entity.type
_entity.pdbx_description
1 polymer ?
#
loop_
_entity_poly.entity_id
_entity_poly.type
_entity_poly.pdbx_seq_one_letter_code
_entity_poly.pdbx_strand_id
1 'polypeptide(L)'
;MEPITPQADQEAAQLDDEATRSGLSDEQYRRKMQRRKAVQEQRLSQRIDKKGLIIVNTGTGKGKTTAALGMVLRSLGHGYRVAIVQFIKGAWEPAEKAAFAPWTLGQNNQPPQLEFHAMGEGFTWETQDKARDIQKAEEAWQKSLSFIRNPDFQLILLDEVNIAIKLGYLEVVDILAGLAEKPDDSHVILTGRGAPPELIEAADLVTEMTLIKHPFREQGVKAQPGIEF
;
A
#
# COMPACT_ATOMS: atom_id res chain seq x y z
N MET A 1 6.96 15.35 -20.82
CA MET A 1 6.73 16.17 -19.61
C MET A 1 8.02 16.87 -19.29
N GLU A 2 8.00 18.18 -19.07
CA GLU A 2 9.18 18.87 -18.51
C GLU A 2 9.49 18.28 -17.12
N PRO A 3 10.77 18.09 -16.77
CA PRO A 3 11.14 17.59 -15.46
C PRO A 3 10.66 18.55 -14.38
N ILE A 4 10.11 17.98 -13.30
CA ILE A 4 9.75 18.72 -12.09
C ILE A 4 11.00 19.48 -11.62
N THR A 5 10.92 20.81 -11.53
CA THR A 5 12.08 21.65 -11.25
C THR A 5 12.62 21.36 -9.83
N PRO A 6 13.86 20.86 -9.67
CA PRO A 6 14.44 20.56 -8.34
C PRO A 6 14.53 21.77 -7.42
N GLN A 7 14.50 22.97 -8.01
CA GLN A 7 14.73 24.25 -7.35
C GLN A 7 13.59 24.64 -6.38
N ALA A 8 12.33 24.39 -6.75
CA ALA A 8 11.18 24.73 -5.89
C ALA A 8 11.08 23.79 -4.68
N ASP A 9 11.46 22.52 -4.84
CA ASP A 9 11.52 21.54 -3.74
C ASP A 9 12.66 21.86 -2.75
N GLN A 10 13.83 22.28 -3.25
CA GLN A 10 14.94 22.76 -2.43
C GLN A 10 14.59 24.04 -1.66
N GLU A 11 13.93 25.00 -2.30
CA GLU A 11 13.51 26.25 -1.66
C GLU A 11 12.46 25.99 -0.56
N ALA A 12 11.52 25.07 -0.79
CA ALA A 12 10.54 24.70 0.25
C ALA A 12 11.20 24.08 1.49
N ALA A 13 12.16 23.16 1.30
CA ALA A 13 12.88 22.56 2.42
C ALA A 13 13.67 23.60 3.24
N GLN A 14 14.32 24.55 2.57
CA GLN A 14 15.02 25.65 3.23
C GLN A 14 14.07 26.56 4.03
N LEU A 15 12.90 26.88 3.47
CA LEU A 15 11.89 27.71 4.15
C LEU A 15 11.28 27.01 5.38
N ASP A 16 11.16 25.68 5.36
CA ASP A 16 10.71 24.86 6.48
C ASP A 16 11.76 24.85 7.62
N ASP A 17 13.04 24.66 7.30
CA ASP A 17 14.13 24.72 8.28
C ASP A 17 14.24 26.11 8.93
N GLU A 18 14.10 27.17 8.12
CA GLU A 18 14.08 28.54 8.62
C GLU A 18 12.87 28.82 9.51
N ALA A 19 11.70 28.17 9.30
CA ALA A 19 10.48 28.37 10.11
C ALA A 19 10.68 28.07 11.59
N THR A 20 11.66 27.22 11.90
CA THR A 20 12.03 26.79 13.25
C THR A 20 12.90 27.80 14.02
N ARG A 21 13.38 28.87 13.38
CA ARG A 21 14.18 29.93 14.05
C ARG A 21 13.26 30.94 14.74
N SER A 22 13.39 31.07 16.06
CA SER A 22 12.66 32.07 16.86
C SER A 22 13.23 33.49 16.67
N GLY A 23 12.36 34.51 16.76
CA GLY A 23 12.76 35.93 16.78
C GLY A 23 12.32 36.81 15.60
N LEU A 24 11.36 36.38 14.78
CA LEU A 24 10.82 37.20 13.67
C LEU A 24 9.78 38.22 14.19
N SER A 25 9.81 39.44 13.63
CA SER A 25 8.70 40.39 13.81
C SER A 25 7.45 39.94 13.04
N ASP A 26 6.26 40.45 13.42
CA ASP A 26 5.00 40.11 12.75
C ASP A 26 5.03 40.38 11.23
N GLU A 27 5.71 41.44 10.80
CA GLU A 27 5.86 41.78 9.38
C GLU A 27 6.79 40.79 8.67
N GLN A 28 7.92 40.43 9.30
CA GLN A 28 8.85 39.44 8.77
C GLN A 28 8.18 38.06 8.68
N TYR A 29 7.40 37.68 9.68
CA TYR A 29 6.61 36.45 9.69
C TYR A 29 5.59 36.44 8.54
N ARG A 30 4.84 37.54 8.36
CA ARG A 30 3.83 37.64 7.29
C ARG A 30 4.46 37.51 5.90
N ARG A 31 5.55 38.23 5.63
CA ARG A 31 6.29 38.15 4.35
C ARG A 31 6.82 36.74 4.09
N LYS A 32 7.33 36.08 5.13
CA LYS A 32 7.80 34.69 5.07
C LYS A 32 6.67 33.71 4.73
N MET A 33 5.51 33.82 5.38
CA MET A 33 4.37 32.95 5.09
C MET A 33 3.81 33.18 3.68
N GLN A 34 3.82 34.42 3.18
CA GLN A 34 3.45 34.72 1.80
C GLN A 34 4.43 34.08 0.79
N ARG A 35 5.74 34.17 1.04
CA ARG A 35 6.74 33.49 0.20
C ARG A 35 6.56 31.97 0.22
N ARG A 36 6.33 31.38 1.40
CA ARG A 36 6.06 29.94 1.54
C ARG A 36 4.80 29.53 0.77
N LYS A 37 3.74 30.34 0.82
CA LYS A 37 2.53 30.11 0.03
C LYS A 37 2.81 30.16 -1.48
N ALA A 38 3.55 31.16 -1.95
CA ALA A 38 3.88 31.29 -3.37
C ALA A 38 4.75 30.12 -3.88
N VAL A 39 5.77 29.70 -3.11
CA VAL A 39 6.59 28.53 -3.42
C VAL A 39 5.72 27.27 -3.43
N GLN A 40 4.81 27.12 -2.47
CA GLN A 40 3.88 25.98 -2.44
C GLN A 40 2.94 25.96 -3.65
N GLU A 41 2.38 27.10 -4.05
CA GLU A 41 1.52 27.22 -5.23
C GLU A 41 2.28 26.90 -6.53
N GLN A 42 3.51 27.39 -6.67
CA GLN A 42 4.39 27.05 -7.80
C GLN A 42 4.72 25.55 -7.83
N ARG A 43 4.96 24.94 -6.66
CA ARG A 43 5.20 23.49 -6.58
C ARG A 43 3.99 22.70 -7.02
N LEU A 44 2.78 23.13 -6.65
CA LEU A 44 1.52 22.46 -6.98
C LEU A 44 1.18 22.58 -8.47
N SER A 45 1.41 23.73 -9.10
CA SER A 45 1.11 23.93 -10.54
C SER A 45 1.95 23.06 -11.48
N GLN A 46 3.05 22.50 -10.99
CA GLN A 46 3.94 21.60 -11.74
C GLN A 46 3.65 20.11 -11.48
N ARG A 47 2.62 19.75 -10.70
CA ARG A 47 2.29 18.36 -10.39
C ARG A 47 1.15 17.84 -11.27
N ILE A 48 1.14 16.52 -11.44
CA ILE A 48 0.03 15.81 -12.06
C ILE A 48 -1.14 15.78 -11.06
N ASP A 49 -2.33 16.16 -11.51
CA ASP A 49 -3.51 16.29 -10.64
C ASP A 49 -3.96 14.95 -10.03
N LYS A 50 -4.05 13.88 -10.83
CA LYS A 50 -4.48 12.55 -10.38
C LYS A 50 -3.76 11.45 -11.17
N LYS A 51 -3.30 10.44 -10.44
CA LYS A 51 -2.78 9.17 -10.98
C LYS A 51 -3.04 8.06 -9.94
N GLY A 52 -3.41 6.89 -10.42
CA GLY A 52 -3.50 5.64 -9.68
C GLY A 52 -2.10 5.09 -9.47
N LEU A 53 -1.78 4.73 -8.23
CA LEU A 53 -0.41 4.48 -7.78
C LEU A 53 -0.16 2.99 -7.57
N ILE A 54 1.02 2.52 -7.93
CA ILE A 54 1.58 1.24 -7.50
C ILE A 54 2.38 1.49 -6.21
N ILE A 55 1.99 0.85 -5.12
CA ILE A 55 2.56 1.08 -3.79
C ILE A 55 3.11 -0.24 -3.25
N VAL A 56 4.36 -0.25 -2.79
CA VAL A 56 5.01 -1.43 -2.23
C VAL A 56 5.36 -1.19 -0.77
N ASN A 57 4.77 -1.99 0.13
CA ASN A 57 5.14 -2.04 1.54
C ASN A 57 5.95 -3.31 1.82
N THR A 58 7.27 -3.18 1.94
CA THR A 58 8.20 -4.31 2.13
C THR A 58 9.06 -4.15 3.40
N GLY A 59 10.12 -4.94 3.53
CA GLY A 59 11.02 -4.92 4.68
C GLY A 59 10.68 -5.94 5.76
N THR A 60 11.62 -6.13 6.70
CA THR A 60 11.57 -7.18 7.73
C THR A 60 10.80 -6.78 8.99
N GLY A 61 10.48 -5.50 9.15
CA GLY A 61 9.74 -4.94 10.27
C GLY A 61 8.25 -5.23 10.24
N LYS A 62 7.59 -5.08 11.39
CA LYS A 62 6.13 -5.09 11.51
C LYS A 62 5.57 -3.81 10.89
N GLY A 63 4.42 -3.93 10.22
CA GLY A 63 3.61 -2.77 9.82
C GLY A 63 3.05 -2.83 8.40
N LYS A 64 3.54 -3.73 7.54
CA LYS A 64 3.28 -3.69 6.08
C LYS A 64 1.80 -3.80 5.76
N THR A 65 1.18 -4.88 6.23
CA THR A 65 -0.25 -5.12 6.11
C THR A 65 -1.05 -4.04 6.84
N THR A 66 -0.71 -3.68 8.09
CA THR A 66 -1.48 -2.69 8.85
C THR A 66 -1.47 -1.30 8.20
N ALA A 67 -0.35 -0.89 7.59
CA ALA A 67 -0.27 0.36 6.83
C ALA A 67 -1.16 0.30 5.58
N ALA A 68 -1.15 -0.82 4.85
CA ALA A 68 -2.02 -1.04 3.71
C ALA A 68 -3.50 -1.04 4.11
N LEU A 69 -3.87 -1.68 5.22
CA LEU A 69 -5.23 -1.68 5.75
C LEU A 69 -5.68 -0.29 6.22
N GLY A 70 -4.76 0.57 6.69
CA GLY A 70 -5.06 1.97 6.94
C GLY A 70 -5.45 2.74 5.67
N MET A 71 -4.83 2.42 4.52
CA MET A 71 -5.21 2.98 3.22
C MET A 71 -6.53 2.41 2.71
N VAL A 72 -6.81 1.13 2.98
CA VAL A 72 -8.12 0.52 2.73
C VAL A 72 -9.20 1.27 3.51
N LEU A 73 -9.04 1.42 4.82
CA LEU A 73 -10.02 2.12 5.65
C LEU A 73 -10.26 3.55 5.17
N ARG A 74 -9.20 4.28 4.78
CA ARG A 74 -9.31 5.61 4.19
C ARG A 74 -10.14 5.60 2.91
N SER A 75 -9.87 4.66 2.00
CA SER A 75 -10.58 4.55 0.72
C SER A 75 -12.05 4.19 0.93
N LEU A 76 -12.32 3.28 1.86
CA LEU A 76 -13.68 2.92 2.26
C LEU A 76 -14.44 4.12 2.85
N GLY A 77 -13.77 4.94 3.67
CA GLY A 77 -14.35 6.18 4.22
C GLY A 77 -14.72 7.23 3.16
N HIS A 78 -14.11 7.18 1.98
CA HIS A 78 -14.47 8.02 0.82
C HIS A 78 -15.57 7.43 -0.07
N GLY A 79 -16.14 6.27 0.28
CA GLY A 79 -17.17 5.61 -0.52
C GLY A 79 -16.64 4.83 -1.73
N TYR A 80 -15.33 4.66 -1.85
CA TYR A 80 -14.72 3.92 -2.96
C TYR A 80 -14.80 2.42 -2.76
N ARG A 81 -14.94 1.66 -3.87
CA ARG A 81 -14.85 0.20 -3.80
C ARG A 81 -13.39 -0.24 -3.71
N VAL A 82 -13.17 -1.28 -2.91
CA VAL A 82 -11.86 -1.81 -2.56
C VAL A 82 -11.88 -3.34 -2.68
N ALA A 83 -10.77 -3.90 -3.15
CA ALA A 83 -10.54 -5.35 -3.12
C ALA A 83 -9.32 -5.66 -2.23
N ILE A 84 -9.42 -6.72 -1.42
CA ILE A 84 -8.29 -7.30 -0.69
C ILE A 84 -8.16 -8.76 -1.14
N VAL A 85 -6.95 -9.13 -1.59
CA VAL A 85 -6.58 -10.50 -1.91
C VAL A 85 -5.37 -10.89 -1.07
N GLN A 86 -5.47 -11.95 -0.27
CA GLN A 86 -4.37 -12.45 0.57
C GLN A 86 -3.80 -13.75 -0.02
N PHE A 87 -2.51 -13.75 -0.35
CA PHE A 87 -1.85 -14.84 -1.08
C PHE A 87 -1.37 -16.00 -0.19
N ILE A 88 -0.93 -15.72 1.04
CA ILE A 88 -0.34 -16.73 1.94
C ILE A 88 -1.31 -17.17 3.03
N LYS A 89 -2.14 -16.26 3.53
CA LYS A 89 -3.00 -16.51 4.68
C LYS A 89 -4.14 -17.46 4.31
N GLY A 90 -4.28 -18.54 5.11
CA GLY A 90 -5.32 -19.56 5.01
C GLY A 90 -6.66 -19.16 5.61
N ALA A 91 -7.45 -20.16 6.05
CA ALA A 91 -8.77 -20.02 6.68
C ALA A 91 -8.81 -19.22 8.00
N TRP A 92 -7.72 -18.56 8.35
CA TRP A 92 -7.68 -17.63 9.46
C TRP A 92 -8.52 -16.40 9.13
N GLU A 93 -9.50 -16.09 9.97
CA GLU A 93 -10.25 -14.84 9.86
C GLU A 93 -9.51 -13.75 10.64
N PRO A 94 -8.75 -12.85 9.98
CA PRO A 94 -8.14 -11.72 10.66
C PRO A 94 -9.23 -10.85 11.31
N ALA A 95 -8.95 -10.30 12.48
CA ALA A 95 -9.88 -9.40 13.19
C ALA A 95 -10.30 -8.21 12.30
N GLU A 96 -9.43 -7.80 11.37
CA GLU A 96 -9.72 -6.77 10.39
C GLU A 96 -10.86 -7.14 9.45
N LYS A 97 -11.03 -8.42 9.08
CA LYS A 97 -12.18 -8.88 8.27
C LYS A 97 -13.50 -8.62 9.00
N ALA A 98 -13.55 -8.91 10.30
CA ALA A 98 -14.71 -8.62 11.14
C ALA A 98 -14.96 -7.11 11.27
N ALA A 99 -13.91 -6.32 11.46
CA ALA A 99 -14.00 -4.86 11.50
C ALA A 99 -14.50 -4.26 10.18
N PHE A 100 -14.17 -4.88 9.05
CA PHE A 100 -14.61 -4.43 7.73
C PHE A 100 -15.97 -5.01 7.28
N ALA A 101 -16.62 -5.86 8.08
CA ALA A 101 -17.91 -6.47 7.74
C ALA A 101 -19.00 -5.47 7.27
N PRO A 102 -19.09 -4.23 7.79
CA PRO A 102 -20.09 -3.27 7.29
C PRO A 102 -19.97 -2.92 5.80
N TRP A 103 -18.79 -3.10 5.19
CA TRP A 103 -18.53 -2.78 3.78
C TRP A 103 -18.64 -3.99 2.85
N THR A 104 -18.70 -5.21 3.39
CA THR A 104 -18.80 -6.46 2.61
C THR A 104 -20.24 -6.80 2.22
N LEU A 105 -21.21 -6.08 2.77
CA LEU A 105 -22.63 -6.21 2.42
C LEU A 105 -23.00 -5.13 1.40
N GLY A 106 -23.60 -5.53 0.29
CA GLY A 106 -24.23 -4.58 -0.64
C GLY A 106 -25.39 -3.86 0.05
N GLN A 107 -25.47 -2.54 -0.10
CA GLN A 107 -26.57 -1.73 0.44
C GLN A 107 -27.41 -1.19 -0.71
N ASN A 108 -28.74 -1.09 -0.52
CA ASN A 108 -29.64 -0.43 -1.48
C ASN A 108 -29.50 -0.95 -2.93
N ASN A 109 -29.39 -2.28 -3.09
CA ASN A 109 -29.21 -2.94 -4.39
C ASN A 109 -27.91 -2.57 -5.13
N GLN A 110 -26.93 -2.00 -4.41
CA GLN A 110 -25.57 -1.75 -4.90
C GLN A 110 -24.65 -2.92 -4.54
N PRO A 111 -23.59 -3.17 -5.34
CA PRO A 111 -22.57 -4.15 -4.99
C PRO A 111 -21.86 -3.76 -3.69
N PRO A 112 -21.21 -4.72 -3.00
CA PRO A 112 -20.43 -4.43 -1.81
C PRO A 112 -19.29 -3.46 -2.14
N GLN A 113 -18.97 -2.63 -1.15
CA GLN A 113 -17.87 -1.70 -1.24
C GLN A 113 -16.52 -2.40 -1.00
N LEU A 114 -16.50 -3.49 -0.23
CA LEU A 114 -15.32 -4.30 0.00
C LEU A 114 -15.51 -5.75 -0.49
N GLU A 115 -14.60 -6.17 -1.36
CA GLU A 115 -14.39 -7.58 -1.73
C GLU A 115 -13.18 -8.12 -0.96
N PHE A 116 -13.37 -9.12 -0.10
CA PHE A 116 -12.29 -9.71 0.71
C PHE A 116 -12.08 -11.18 0.33
N HIS A 117 -10.89 -11.52 -0.14
CA HIS A 117 -10.54 -12.86 -0.63
C HIS A 117 -9.27 -13.37 0.09
N ALA A 118 -9.43 -14.31 1.03
CA ALA A 118 -8.32 -15.06 1.61
C ALA A 118 -8.11 -16.34 0.79
N MET A 119 -7.06 -16.36 -0.04
CA MET A 119 -6.89 -17.38 -1.08
C MET A 119 -5.71 -18.34 -0.80
N GLY A 120 -4.88 -18.04 0.20
CA GLY A 120 -3.83 -18.95 0.65
C GLY A 120 -4.38 -20.12 1.46
N GLU A 121 -3.50 -21.03 1.89
CA GLU A 121 -3.84 -22.15 2.77
C GLU A 121 -3.14 -22.08 4.13
N GLY A 122 -2.38 -21.01 4.39
CA GLY A 122 -1.55 -20.88 5.58
C GLY A 122 -0.08 -20.92 5.21
N PHE A 123 0.77 -21.12 6.21
CA PHE A 123 2.21 -21.13 5.96
C PHE A 123 2.67 -22.43 5.28
N THR A 124 3.63 -22.30 4.37
CA THR A 124 4.19 -23.38 3.52
C THR A 124 4.75 -24.59 4.28
N TRP A 125 5.15 -24.42 5.54
CA TRP A 125 5.62 -25.53 6.39
C TRP A 125 4.48 -26.43 6.90
N GLU A 126 3.22 -26.01 6.76
CA GLU A 126 2.03 -26.80 7.12
C GLU A 126 1.54 -27.64 5.94
N THR A 127 1.57 -27.12 4.71
CA THR A 127 1.07 -27.82 3.51
C THR A 127 2.04 -28.87 2.98
N GLN A 128 3.36 -28.58 3.01
CA GLN A 128 4.42 -29.43 2.45
C GLN A 128 4.21 -29.83 0.97
N ASP A 129 3.37 -29.09 0.24
CA ASP A 129 3.01 -29.36 -1.15
C ASP A 129 3.23 -28.09 -2.00
N LYS A 130 4.41 -28.03 -2.62
CA LYS A 130 4.80 -26.89 -3.44
C LYS A 130 3.90 -26.71 -4.67
N ALA A 131 3.42 -27.80 -5.27
CA ALA A 131 2.58 -27.70 -6.47
C ALA A 131 1.23 -27.06 -6.13
N ARG A 132 0.66 -27.45 -4.98
CA ARG A 132 -0.57 -26.85 -4.46
C ARG A 132 -0.40 -25.40 -4.05
N ASP A 133 0.70 -25.04 -3.41
CA ASP A 133 1.02 -23.65 -3.07
C ASP A 133 1.11 -22.76 -4.32
N ILE A 134 1.77 -23.25 -5.39
CA ILE A 134 1.85 -22.56 -6.69
C ILE A 134 0.45 -22.36 -7.27
N GLN A 135 -0.35 -23.44 -7.35
CA GLN A 135 -1.71 -23.36 -7.89
C GLN A 135 -2.55 -22.31 -7.13
N LYS A 136 -2.46 -22.26 -5.81
CA LYS A 136 -3.21 -21.29 -4.98
C LYS A 136 -2.74 -19.86 -5.23
N ALA A 137 -1.43 -19.64 -5.37
CA ALA A 137 -0.88 -18.34 -5.71
C ALA A 137 -1.34 -17.88 -7.10
N GLU A 138 -1.38 -18.78 -8.09
CA GLU A 138 -1.91 -18.51 -9.43
C GLU A 138 -3.41 -18.18 -9.41
N GLU A 139 -4.22 -18.95 -8.67
CA GLU A 139 -5.65 -18.67 -8.47
C GLU A 139 -5.88 -17.29 -7.83
N ALA A 140 -5.10 -16.95 -6.80
CA ALA A 140 -5.13 -15.64 -6.16
C ALA A 140 -4.71 -14.52 -7.13
N TRP A 141 -3.72 -14.77 -7.99
CA TRP A 141 -3.28 -13.81 -9.01
C TRP A 141 -4.36 -13.57 -10.07
N GLN A 142 -4.99 -14.63 -10.59
CA GLN A 142 -6.09 -14.48 -11.54
C GLN A 142 -7.28 -13.72 -10.93
N LYS A 143 -7.59 -13.97 -9.65
CA LYS A 143 -8.60 -13.19 -8.92
C LYS A 143 -8.19 -11.72 -8.79
N SER A 144 -6.93 -11.46 -8.50
CA SER A 144 -6.37 -10.11 -8.41
C SER A 144 -6.47 -9.36 -9.74
N LEU A 145 -6.14 -10.00 -10.86
CA LEU A 145 -6.27 -9.42 -12.21
C LEU A 145 -7.70 -8.99 -12.52
N SER A 146 -8.71 -9.75 -12.06
CA SER A 146 -10.12 -9.38 -12.25
C SER A 146 -10.49 -8.06 -11.56
N PHE A 147 -9.81 -7.72 -10.45
CA PHE A 147 -10.00 -6.46 -9.75
C PHE A 147 -9.11 -5.35 -10.33
N ILE A 148 -7.86 -5.65 -10.65
CA ILE A 148 -6.91 -4.70 -11.23
C ILE A 148 -7.46 -4.10 -12.52
N ARG A 149 -8.07 -4.92 -13.39
CA ARG A 149 -8.65 -4.48 -14.67
C ARG A 149 -10.00 -3.78 -14.54
N ASN A 150 -10.61 -3.79 -13.37
CA ASN A 150 -11.97 -3.30 -13.17
C ASN A 150 -11.96 -1.83 -12.67
N PRO A 151 -12.49 -0.88 -13.45
CA PRO A 151 -12.50 0.54 -13.09
C PRO A 151 -13.39 0.87 -11.88
N ASP A 152 -14.28 -0.03 -11.46
CA ASP A 152 -15.11 0.19 -10.27
C ASP A 152 -14.30 0.17 -8.97
N PHE A 153 -13.11 -0.45 -8.95
CA PHE A 153 -12.26 -0.58 -7.78
C PHE A 153 -11.17 0.50 -7.76
N GLN A 154 -11.27 1.45 -6.82
CA GLN A 154 -10.29 2.52 -6.68
C GLN A 154 -9.01 2.05 -5.98
N LEU A 155 -9.09 0.99 -5.17
CA LEU A 155 -7.95 0.44 -4.45
C LEU A 155 -7.98 -1.09 -4.45
N ILE A 156 -6.85 -1.71 -4.78
CA ILE A 156 -6.64 -3.15 -4.69
C ILE A 156 -5.45 -3.40 -3.76
N LEU A 157 -5.65 -4.23 -2.73
CA LEU A 157 -4.59 -4.70 -1.85
C LEU A 157 -4.25 -6.15 -2.17
N LEU A 158 -3.00 -6.38 -2.59
CA LEU A 158 -2.38 -7.68 -2.78
C LEU A 158 -1.52 -7.99 -1.55
N ASP A 159 -2.14 -8.55 -0.51
CA ASP A 159 -1.47 -8.82 0.76
C ASP A 159 -0.58 -10.07 0.65
N GLU A 160 0.69 -9.92 1.03
CA GLU A 160 1.74 -10.93 1.01
C GLU A 160 2.10 -11.49 -0.38
N VAL A 161 1.72 -10.80 -1.47
CA VAL A 161 2.11 -11.18 -2.84
C VAL A 161 3.62 -11.18 -3.03
N ASN A 162 4.36 -10.30 -2.35
CA ASN A 162 5.82 -10.28 -2.42
C ASN A 162 6.44 -11.60 -1.93
N ILE A 163 5.80 -12.26 -0.97
CA ILE A 163 6.25 -13.57 -0.47
C ILE A 163 6.01 -14.64 -1.53
N ALA A 164 4.84 -14.63 -2.19
CA ALA A 164 4.56 -15.57 -3.28
C ALA A 164 5.58 -15.45 -4.43
N ILE A 165 5.95 -14.22 -4.80
CA ILE A 165 7.00 -14.00 -5.81
C ILE A 165 8.36 -14.49 -5.30
N LYS A 166 8.73 -14.13 -4.05
CA LYS A 166 10.00 -14.53 -3.45
C LYS A 166 10.17 -16.05 -3.35
N LEU A 167 9.09 -16.79 -3.13
CA LEU A 167 9.08 -18.26 -3.06
C LEU A 167 9.09 -18.93 -4.45
N GLY A 168 9.01 -18.14 -5.53
CA GLY A 168 8.93 -18.64 -6.91
C GLY A 168 7.58 -19.27 -7.23
N TYR A 169 6.50 -18.80 -6.60
CA TYR A 169 5.14 -19.23 -6.90
C TYR A 169 4.50 -18.38 -8.00
N LEU A 170 4.99 -17.16 -8.17
CA LEU A 170 4.58 -16.22 -9.21
C LEU A 170 5.83 -15.56 -9.79
N GLU A 171 5.84 -15.35 -11.10
CA GLU A 171 6.93 -14.65 -11.77
C GLU A 171 6.71 -13.14 -11.72
N VAL A 172 7.76 -12.38 -11.40
CA VAL A 172 7.66 -10.91 -11.30
C VAL A 172 7.22 -10.26 -12.62
N VAL A 173 7.59 -10.85 -13.75
CA VAL A 173 7.21 -10.37 -15.09
C VAL A 173 5.70 -10.41 -15.29
N ASP A 174 5.03 -11.46 -14.81
CA ASP A 174 3.57 -11.58 -14.90
C ASP A 174 2.87 -10.55 -14.00
N ILE A 175 3.45 -10.28 -12.82
CA ILE A 175 2.95 -9.25 -11.91
C ILE A 175 3.04 -7.87 -12.57
N LEU A 176 4.19 -7.52 -13.14
CA LEU A 176 4.39 -6.24 -13.82
C LEU A 176 3.46 -6.08 -15.03
N ALA A 177 3.29 -7.14 -15.82
CA ALA A 177 2.36 -7.14 -16.94
C ALA A 177 0.92 -6.86 -16.48
N GLY A 178 0.46 -7.54 -15.42
CA GLY A 178 -0.87 -7.31 -14.87
C GLY A 178 -1.07 -5.91 -14.27
N LEU A 179 -0.05 -5.38 -13.57
CA LEU A 179 -0.09 -4.03 -13.01
C LEU A 179 -0.19 -2.95 -14.09
N ALA A 180 0.37 -3.19 -15.28
CA ALA A 180 0.28 -2.28 -16.41
C ALA A 180 -1.14 -2.17 -17.00
N GLU A 181 -2.03 -3.12 -16.66
CA GLU A 181 -3.42 -3.14 -17.14
C GLU A 181 -4.40 -2.38 -16.22
N LYS A 182 -3.91 -1.82 -15.12
CA LYS A 182 -4.77 -1.09 -14.17
C LYS A 182 -5.36 0.19 -14.81
N PRO A 183 -6.58 0.60 -14.44
CA PRO A 183 -7.10 1.92 -14.76
C PRO A 183 -6.19 3.05 -14.28
N ASP A 184 -6.22 4.18 -14.99
CA ASP A 184 -5.33 5.32 -14.76
C ASP A 184 -5.42 5.87 -13.35
N ASP A 185 -6.56 5.75 -12.68
CA ASP A 185 -6.79 6.28 -11.34
C ASP A 185 -6.94 5.20 -10.25
N SER A 186 -6.86 3.92 -10.61
CA SER A 186 -6.88 2.82 -9.64
C SER A 186 -5.51 2.62 -8.98
N HIS A 187 -5.51 2.45 -7.66
CA HIS A 187 -4.32 2.21 -6.84
C HIS A 187 -4.16 0.72 -6.56
N VAL A 188 -2.92 0.20 -6.62
CA VAL A 188 -2.59 -1.17 -6.24
C VAL A 188 -1.51 -1.16 -5.18
N ILE A 189 -1.78 -1.78 -4.03
CA ILE A 189 -0.84 -1.94 -2.93
C ILE A 189 -0.35 -3.38 -2.89
N LEU A 190 0.96 -3.60 -2.91
CA LEU A 190 1.61 -4.89 -2.77
C LEU A 190 2.34 -4.93 -1.43
N THR A 191 2.09 -5.96 -0.62
CA THR A 191 2.75 -6.13 0.67
C THR A 191 3.57 -7.42 0.72
N GLY A 192 4.48 -7.45 1.70
CA GLY A 192 5.22 -8.63 2.08
C GLY A 192 6.73 -8.44 2.00
N ARG A 193 7.45 -9.38 2.59
CA ARG A 193 8.91 -9.31 2.70
C ARG A 193 9.58 -9.62 1.36
N GLY A 194 10.63 -8.88 1.03
CA GLY A 194 11.50 -9.19 -0.11
C GLY A 194 10.84 -8.92 -1.45
N ALA A 195 10.28 -7.72 -1.63
CA ALA A 195 9.86 -7.26 -2.95
C ALA A 195 11.04 -7.33 -3.94
N PRO A 196 10.85 -7.89 -5.16
CA PRO A 196 11.90 -7.93 -6.17
C PRO A 196 12.34 -6.53 -6.60
N PRO A 197 13.61 -6.32 -6.99
CA PRO A 197 14.10 -5.03 -7.48
C PRO A 197 13.29 -4.45 -8.64
N GLU A 198 12.84 -5.29 -9.56
CA GLU A 198 12.05 -4.90 -10.73
C GLU A 198 10.69 -4.33 -10.32
N LEU A 199 10.08 -4.91 -9.27
CA LEU A 199 8.83 -4.40 -8.71
C LEU A 199 9.04 -3.09 -7.95
N ILE A 200 10.18 -2.95 -7.25
CA ILE A 200 10.55 -1.70 -6.56
C ILE A 200 10.74 -0.57 -7.57
N GLU A 201 11.41 -0.85 -8.69
CA GLU A 201 11.65 0.13 -9.75
C GLU A 201 10.35 0.58 -10.44
N ALA A 202 9.42 -0.35 -10.66
CA ALA A 202 8.13 -0.05 -11.28
C ALA A 202 7.13 0.68 -10.36
N ALA A 203 7.34 0.66 -9.05
CA ALA A 203 6.40 1.23 -8.08
C ALA A 203 6.53 2.76 -7.96
N ASP A 204 5.38 3.43 -7.78
CA ASP A 204 5.32 4.87 -7.56
C ASP A 204 5.72 5.26 -6.12
N LEU A 205 5.47 4.36 -5.17
CA LEU A 205 5.81 4.53 -3.76
C LEU A 205 6.31 3.23 -3.18
N VAL A 206 7.51 3.25 -2.59
CA VAL A 206 8.08 2.12 -1.87
C VAL A 206 8.40 2.52 -0.45
N THR A 207 7.88 1.76 0.51
CA THR A 207 8.24 1.88 1.93
C THR A 207 8.87 0.59 2.41
N GLU A 208 10.13 0.67 2.84
CA GLU A 208 10.80 -0.41 3.54
C GLU A 208 10.63 -0.26 5.05
N MET A 209 9.92 -1.21 5.66
CA MET A 209 9.80 -1.27 7.11
C MET A 209 11.00 -2.02 7.68
N THR A 210 11.99 -1.26 8.16
CA THR A 210 13.19 -1.82 8.78
C THR A 210 12.93 -2.19 10.23
N LEU A 211 13.27 -3.42 10.62
CA LEU A 211 13.13 -3.86 11.99
C LEU A 211 14.25 -3.29 12.88
N ILE A 212 13.95 -2.24 13.64
CA ILE A 212 14.88 -1.66 14.62
C ILE A 212 14.91 -2.46 15.93
N LYS A 213 13.73 -2.89 16.41
CA LYS A 213 13.57 -3.71 17.62
C LYS A 213 12.27 -4.50 17.53
N HIS A 214 12.25 -5.73 18.07
CA HIS A 214 11.01 -6.52 18.17
C HIS A 214 10.83 -7.10 19.57
N PRO A 215 9.63 -7.01 20.18
CA PRO A 215 9.39 -7.59 21.52
C PRO A 215 9.60 -9.11 21.55
N PHE A 216 9.24 -9.83 20.48
CA PHE A 216 9.55 -11.26 20.37
C PHE A 216 11.05 -11.57 20.48
N ARG A 217 11.91 -10.83 19.77
CA ARG A 217 13.35 -11.10 19.73
C ARG A 217 14.05 -10.63 21.00
N GLU A 218 13.74 -9.42 21.48
CA GLU A 218 14.52 -8.81 22.57
C GLU A 218 13.94 -9.06 23.96
N GLN A 219 12.66 -9.45 24.04
CA GLN A 219 11.94 -9.61 25.31
C GLN A 219 11.30 -11.00 25.44
N GLY A 220 11.30 -11.83 24.39
CA GLY A 220 10.63 -13.14 24.39
C GLY A 220 9.10 -13.07 24.43
N VAL A 221 8.52 -11.90 24.15
CA VAL A 221 7.07 -11.68 24.23
C VAL A 221 6.40 -12.28 22.98
N LYS A 222 5.42 -13.17 23.21
CA LYS A 222 4.61 -13.80 22.16
C LYS A 222 3.64 -12.81 21.52
N ALA A 223 3.12 -13.17 20.34
CA ALA A 223 2.07 -12.44 19.65
C ALA A 223 0.84 -12.21 20.55
N GLN A 224 0.26 -11.02 20.47
CA GLN A 224 -0.87 -10.58 21.29
C GLN A 224 -2.07 -10.18 20.42
N PRO A 225 -3.31 -10.49 20.88
CA PRO A 225 -4.52 -9.97 20.28
C PRO A 225 -4.53 -8.43 20.26
N GLY A 226 -4.98 -7.85 19.15
CA GLY A 226 -5.01 -6.40 18.89
C GLY A 226 -3.66 -5.80 18.48
N ILE A 227 -2.56 -6.56 18.52
CA ILE A 227 -1.21 -6.08 18.17
C ILE A 227 -0.66 -6.84 16.96
N GLU A 228 -0.55 -8.16 17.05
CA GLU A 228 -0.10 -9.03 15.97
C GLU A 228 -1.26 -9.64 15.16
N PHE A 229 -2.41 -9.82 15.80
CA PHE A 229 -3.62 -10.40 15.21
C PHE A 229 -4.91 -9.96 15.89
#